data_AF-A0A135TPG3-F1
#
_entry.id   AF-A0A135TPG3-F1
#
_cell.length_a   1.000
_cell.length_b   1.000
_cell.length_c   1.000
_cell.angle_alpha   90.00
_cell.angle_beta   90.00
_cell.angle_gamma   90.00
#
_symmetry.space_group_name_H-M   'P 1'
#
loop_
_entity.id
_entity.type
_entity.pdbx_description
1 polymer ?
#
loop_
_entity_poly.entity_id
_entity_poly.type
_entity_poly.pdbx_seq_one_letter_code
_entity_poly.pdbx_strand_id
1 'polypeptide(L)'
;MPLTIRSNRFDWDRPLVSFEWEDSSYIDTLIEAHDAAGTPLELFLGIPEHSPRHNYEFPVLNSICPDSILLAIRQGTVIFPNKLVVWLHDRSLDNGVRSYNGVQSPRDFHQLLKLKRFSQDGQCNAEARLMHITNPDQWAIGPLILTASQLQIPVYRELFMRHLEGDSHIRMTFSPCRRTFALQFHLPFFAWRRSKECCQDVRSTLDGVPIRDATDVSFLSTLPPAGEANNHCEFLYEAQSSLAVFGWNRAIWTACSLTDSYFYSDAKNPNNEDLLTYYEDIEEIEWDAISMAELPIDHLSIKDPREYFLMILKIRGEKCKDEWRDVLYHMKIGIRKYLRAPHVPRLRQKQTLGNADNQAEAIEKSEAWVKEVNTILTRLTGTLSKTITACDTFSSRDAALIEESFEPSSSKNSEFLLYDIAIIADELRKVWVDLKELEGLIEKFKAQVSVSYQQRATTT
;
A
#
# COMPACT_ATOMS: atom_id res chain seq x y z
N MET A 1 7.47 -49.58 -11.12
CA MET A 1 6.63 -48.39 -11.33
C MET A 1 7.53 -47.27 -11.80
N PRO A 2 7.35 -46.70 -12.99
CA PRO A 2 8.18 -45.59 -13.44
C PRO A 2 7.78 -44.34 -12.66
N LEU A 3 8.78 -43.69 -12.04
CA LEU A 3 8.66 -42.36 -11.46
C LEU A 3 8.34 -41.39 -12.61
N THR A 4 7.06 -41.10 -12.81
CA THR A 4 6.62 -39.99 -13.64
C THR A 4 7.22 -38.72 -13.05
N ILE A 5 8.12 -38.10 -13.81
CA ILE A 5 8.66 -36.77 -13.53
C ILE A 5 7.44 -35.86 -13.38
N ARG A 6 7.13 -35.45 -12.15
CA ARG A 6 6.03 -34.54 -11.86
C ARG A 6 6.24 -33.28 -12.69
N SER A 7 5.18 -32.84 -13.37
CA SER A 7 5.09 -31.56 -14.07
C SER A 7 5.72 -30.44 -13.23
N ASN A 8 6.54 -29.59 -13.86
CA ASN A 8 7.11 -28.39 -13.22
C ASN A 8 6.05 -27.30 -12.90
N ARG A 9 4.77 -27.53 -13.26
CA ARG A 9 3.67 -26.58 -13.04
C ARG A 9 3.02 -26.76 -11.67
N PHE A 10 2.56 -25.67 -11.09
CA PHE A 10 1.78 -25.70 -9.86
C PHE A 10 0.41 -26.36 -10.14
N ASP A 11 0.06 -27.38 -9.38
CA ASP A 11 -1.26 -28.02 -9.46
C ASP A 11 -2.30 -27.19 -8.71
N TRP A 12 -3.18 -26.53 -9.45
CA TRP A 12 -4.24 -25.64 -8.95
C TRP A 12 -5.50 -26.40 -8.49
N ASP A 13 -5.64 -27.68 -8.83
CA ASP A 13 -6.78 -28.55 -8.46
C ASP A 13 -6.39 -29.66 -7.49
N ARG A 14 -5.19 -29.56 -6.93
CA ARG A 14 -4.72 -30.54 -5.95
C ARG A 14 -5.76 -30.75 -4.84
N PRO A 15 -5.90 -31.98 -4.34
CA PRO A 15 -6.82 -32.29 -3.28
C PRO A 15 -6.53 -31.49 -2.01
N LEU A 16 -7.58 -31.34 -1.20
CA LEU A 16 -7.55 -30.62 0.06
C LEU A 16 -6.52 -31.28 1.01
N VAL A 17 -5.73 -30.44 1.68
CA VAL A 17 -4.82 -30.87 2.76
C VAL A 17 -5.58 -31.06 4.07
N SER A 18 -4.89 -31.64 5.06
CA SER A 18 -5.37 -31.59 6.44
C SER A 18 -5.66 -30.14 6.83
N PHE A 19 -6.91 -29.86 7.17
CA PHE A 19 -7.36 -28.55 7.63
C PHE A 19 -6.70 -28.12 8.94
N GLU A 20 -6.18 -29.08 9.72
CA GLU A 20 -5.46 -28.82 10.96
C GLU A 20 -4.29 -27.85 10.78
N TRP A 21 -3.62 -27.89 9.62
CA TRP A 21 -2.50 -26.98 9.34
C TRP A 21 -2.93 -25.54 9.08
N GLU A 22 -4.15 -25.31 8.61
CA GLU A 22 -4.69 -23.95 8.41
C GLU A 22 -5.30 -23.39 9.69
N ASP A 23 -5.86 -24.26 10.54
CA ASP A 23 -6.59 -23.89 11.75
C ASP A 23 -5.70 -23.77 13.01
N SER A 24 -4.40 -24.07 12.90
CA SER A 24 -3.47 -24.05 14.04
C SER A 24 -2.50 -22.86 13.97
N SER A 25 -2.39 -22.14 15.09
CA SER A 25 -1.34 -21.12 15.25
C SER A 25 0.03 -21.78 15.33
N TYR A 26 0.93 -21.38 14.42
CA TYR A 26 2.30 -21.88 14.44
C TYR A 26 3.08 -21.36 15.65
N ILE A 27 2.84 -20.10 16.04
CA ILE A 27 3.53 -19.46 17.16
C ILE A 27 3.15 -20.13 18.48
N ASP A 28 1.86 -20.38 18.72
CA ASP A 28 1.43 -21.09 19.93
C ASP A 28 1.96 -22.52 19.95
N THR A 29 1.93 -23.22 18.81
CA THR A 29 2.51 -24.58 18.69
C THR A 29 3.99 -24.60 19.09
N LEU A 30 4.78 -23.63 18.63
CA LEU A 30 6.21 -23.52 18.95
C LEU A 30 6.46 -23.21 20.43
N ILE A 31 5.69 -22.29 21.00
CA ILE A 31 5.83 -21.90 22.41
C ILE A 31 5.41 -23.05 23.33
N GLU A 32 4.29 -23.72 23.05
CA GLU A 32 3.77 -24.83 23.85
C GLU A 32 4.66 -26.07 23.79
N ALA A 33 5.32 -26.32 22.65
CA ALA A 33 6.28 -27.42 22.53
C ALA A 33 7.52 -27.27 23.42
N HIS A 34 7.72 -26.14 24.11
CA HIS A 34 8.91 -25.82 24.94
C HIS A 34 10.24 -25.87 24.17
N ASP A 35 10.19 -25.96 22.84
CA ASP A 35 11.33 -26.18 21.95
C ASP A 35 11.85 -24.88 21.31
N ALA A 36 11.11 -23.76 21.43
CA ALA A 36 11.46 -22.51 20.76
C ALA A 36 11.99 -21.46 21.75
N ALA A 37 13.28 -21.12 21.63
CA ALA A 37 13.83 -19.90 22.20
C ALA A 37 13.45 -18.71 21.30
N GLY A 38 12.76 -17.72 21.85
CA GLY A 38 12.42 -16.49 21.13
C GLY A 38 11.11 -15.86 21.61
N THR A 39 10.99 -14.57 21.38
CA THR A 39 9.76 -13.79 21.52
C THR A 39 8.77 -14.09 20.39
N PRO A 40 7.46 -13.79 20.54
CA PRO A 40 6.49 -14.02 19.47
C PRO A 40 6.88 -13.40 18.12
N LEU A 41 7.44 -12.18 18.13
CA LEU A 41 7.88 -11.52 16.89
C LEU A 41 9.11 -12.19 16.27
N GLU A 42 10.10 -12.61 17.08
CA GLU A 42 11.26 -13.36 16.58
C GLU A 42 10.84 -14.68 15.93
N LEU A 43 9.91 -15.40 16.55
CA LEU A 43 9.35 -16.65 16.03
C LEU A 43 8.59 -16.40 14.72
N PHE A 44 7.80 -15.34 14.64
CA PHE A 44 7.10 -14.94 13.42
C PHE A 44 8.06 -14.55 12.30
N LEU A 45 9.13 -13.82 12.62
CA LEU A 45 10.14 -13.42 11.66
C LEU A 45 11.05 -14.58 11.23
N GLY A 46 11.10 -15.65 12.03
CA GLY A 46 11.90 -16.83 11.77
C GLY A 46 13.35 -16.46 11.44
N ILE A 47 13.90 -15.46 12.13
CA ILE A 47 15.24 -14.96 11.90
C ILE A 47 16.20 -15.78 12.78
N PRO A 48 17.15 -16.52 12.19
CA PRO A 48 18.20 -17.17 12.96
C PRO A 48 19.00 -16.14 13.76
N GLU A 49 19.41 -16.44 14.99
CA GLU A 49 20.15 -15.51 15.87
C GLU A 49 21.35 -14.82 15.20
N HIS A 50 22.03 -15.52 14.29
CA HIS A 50 23.21 -15.03 13.57
C HIS A 50 22.88 -14.26 12.27
N SER A 51 21.61 -14.14 11.90
CA SER A 51 21.22 -13.53 10.64
C SER A 51 21.25 -12.00 10.73
N PRO A 52 21.84 -11.30 9.74
CA PRO A 52 21.84 -9.84 9.72
C PRO A 52 20.42 -9.24 9.60
N ARG A 53 19.41 -10.05 9.27
CA ARG A 53 17.98 -9.67 9.25
C ARG A 53 17.50 -9.12 10.59
N HIS A 54 18.11 -9.53 11.70
CA HIS A 54 17.84 -8.96 13.03
C HIS A 54 18.11 -7.46 13.10
N ASN A 55 19.01 -6.94 12.26
CA ASN A 55 19.38 -5.53 12.31
C ASN A 55 18.47 -4.62 11.46
N TYR A 56 17.65 -5.19 10.56
CA TYR A 56 16.86 -4.38 9.63
C TYR A 56 15.38 -4.81 9.49
N GLU A 57 15.01 -6.07 9.75
CA GLU A 57 13.59 -6.49 9.72
C GLU A 57 12.94 -6.39 11.10
N PHE A 58 13.61 -6.90 12.13
CA PHE A 58 13.08 -6.90 13.49
C PHE A 58 12.77 -5.48 14.01
N PRO A 59 13.67 -4.47 13.86
CA PRO A 59 13.40 -3.12 14.34
C PRO A 59 12.16 -2.47 13.70
N VAL A 60 11.93 -2.75 12.41
CA VAL A 60 10.81 -2.19 11.64
C VAL A 60 9.48 -2.73 12.14
N LEU A 61 9.34 -4.05 12.30
CA LEU A 61 8.08 -4.60 12.82
C LEU A 61 7.91 -4.35 14.31
N ASN A 62 9.00 -4.38 15.08
CA ASN A 62 8.93 -4.14 16.53
C ASN A 62 8.55 -2.69 16.85
N SER A 63 8.83 -1.71 15.97
CA SER A 63 8.36 -0.33 16.18
C SER A 63 6.85 -0.18 15.95
N ILE A 64 6.25 -1.04 15.12
CA ILE A 64 4.82 -1.03 14.79
C ILE A 64 4.00 -1.94 15.70
N CYS A 65 4.50 -3.14 16.01
CA CYS A 65 3.88 -4.13 16.89
C CYS A 65 4.94 -4.72 17.82
N PRO A 66 5.19 -4.06 18.96
CA PRO A 66 6.21 -4.50 19.91
C PRO A 66 5.87 -5.87 20.52
N ASP A 67 6.89 -6.65 20.86
CA ASP A 67 6.72 -7.95 21.52
C ASP A 67 5.93 -7.86 22.83
N SER A 68 6.08 -6.76 23.58
CA SER A 68 5.31 -6.54 24.81
C SER A 68 3.81 -6.52 24.55
N ILE A 69 3.38 -5.98 23.40
CA ILE A 69 1.98 -5.96 22.97
C ILE A 69 1.54 -7.33 22.49
N LEU A 70 2.36 -8.03 21.71
CA LEU A 70 2.06 -9.41 21.28
C LEU A 70 1.87 -10.36 22.48
N LEU A 71 2.77 -10.27 23.47
CA LEU A 71 2.66 -11.03 24.71
C LEU A 71 1.40 -10.66 25.49
N ALA A 72 1.05 -9.38 25.58
CA ALA A 72 -0.15 -8.93 26.27
C ALA A 72 -1.45 -9.39 25.58
N ILE A 73 -1.50 -9.36 24.24
CA ILE A 73 -2.62 -9.91 23.45
C ILE A 73 -2.75 -11.41 23.73
N ARG A 74 -1.65 -12.16 23.63
CA ARG A 74 -1.63 -13.61 23.83
C ARG A 74 -2.08 -14.00 25.24
N GLN A 75 -1.63 -13.28 26.26
CA GLN A 75 -2.00 -13.53 27.67
C GLN A 75 -3.40 -13.01 28.03
N GLY A 76 -4.07 -12.29 27.13
CA GLY A 76 -5.38 -11.69 27.40
C GLY A 76 -5.34 -10.55 28.43
N THR A 77 -4.17 -9.92 28.62
CA THR A 77 -3.97 -8.83 29.59
C THR A 77 -4.13 -7.44 28.97
N VAL A 78 -4.24 -7.37 27.65
CA VAL A 78 -4.35 -6.10 26.92
C VAL A 78 -5.76 -5.52 26.93
N ILE A 79 -5.85 -4.20 27.00
CA ILE A 79 -7.09 -3.45 26.77
C ILE A 79 -7.08 -3.00 25.30
N PHE A 80 -7.92 -3.63 24.48
CA PHE A 80 -8.07 -3.24 23.09
C PHE A 80 -8.75 -1.87 22.96
N PRO A 81 -8.31 -1.01 22.03
CA PRO A 81 -8.95 0.27 21.77
C PRO A 81 -10.33 0.08 21.12
N ASN A 82 -11.23 1.03 21.38
CA ASN A 82 -12.53 1.07 20.74
C ASN A 82 -12.44 1.78 19.38
N LYS A 83 -12.05 1.02 18.34
CA LYS A 83 -11.98 1.46 16.95
C LYS A 83 -12.18 0.27 16.01
N LEU A 84 -12.40 0.55 14.73
CA LEU A 84 -12.34 -0.47 13.68
C LEU A 84 -10.89 -0.70 13.25
N VAL A 85 -10.55 -1.93 12.86
CA VAL A 85 -9.21 -2.27 12.33
C VAL A 85 -9.22 -3.10 11.06
N VAL A 86 -10.32 -3.80 10.78
CA VAL A 86 -10.39 -4.67 9.61
C VAL A 86 -11.83 -4.79 9.13
N TRP A 87 -11.99 -4.95 7.83
CA TRP A 87 -13.17 -5.56 7.24
C TRP A 87 -12.84 -7.02 6.91
N LEU A 88 -13.60 -7.96 7.47
CA LEU A 88 -13.38 -9.40 7.35
C LEU A 88 -14.58 -10.05 6.66
N HIS A 89 -14.29 -10.86 5.65
CA HIS A 89 -15.33 -11.60 4.93
C HIS A 89 -14.89 -13.04 4.66
N ASP A 90 -15.48 -13.98 5.40
CA ASP A 90 -15.29 -15.42 5.24
C ASP A 90 -16.46 -16.01 4.44
N ARG A 91 -16.15 -16.81 3.41
CA ARG A 91 -17.14 -17.47 2.56
C ARG A 91 -16.73 -18.86 2.13
N SER A 92 -17.74 -19.68 1.84
CA SER A 92 -17.58 -21.03 1.33
C SER A 92 -17.63 -21.10 -0.20
N LEU A 93 -17.25 -22.26 -0.74
CA LEU A 93 -17.33 -22.53 -2.19
C LEU A 93 -18.76 -22.45 -2.75
N ASP A 94 -19.75 -22.74 -1.90
CA ASP A 94 -21.17 -22.69 -2.23
C ASP A 94 -21.80 -21.33 -1.90
N ASN A 95 -20.96 -20.30 -1.71
CA ASN A 95 -21.33 -18.94 -1.33
C ASN A 95 -22.02 -18.83 0.04
N GLY A 96 -21.84 -19.81 0.93
CA GLY A 96 -22.25 -19.67 2.32
C GLY A 96 -21.35 -18.68 3.02
N VAL A 97 -21.92 -17.67 3.67
CA VAL A 97 -21.17 -16.64 4.41
C VAL A 97 -21.25 -16.88 5.92
N ARG A 98 -20.22 -16.45 6.65
CA ARG A 98 -20.23 -16.52 8.12
C ARG A 98 -20.98 -15.35 8.71
N SER A 99 -21.66 -15.59 9.83
CA SER A 99 -22.57 -14.62 10.45
C SER A 99 -21.89 -13.38 11.03
N TYR A 100 -20.56 -13.39 11.13
CA TYR A 100 -19.76 -12.30 11.69
C TYR A 100 -19.10 -11.42 10.63
N ASN A 101 -19.36 -11.64 9.33
CA ASN A 101 -18.75 -10.84 8.26
C ASN A 101 -19.03 -9.33 8.44
N GLY A 102 -18.12 -8.51 7.91
CA GLY A 102 -18.17 -7.05 8.02
C GLY A 102 -16.99 -6.47 8.81
N VAL A 103 -17.13 -5.23 9.23
CA VAL A 103 -16.09 -4.50 9.98
C VAL A 103 -15.95 -5.01 11.41
N GLN A 104 -14.71 -5.07 11.91
CA GLN A 104 -14.40 -5.64 13.21
C GLN A 104 -13.57 -4.70 14.06
N SER A 105 -13.85 -4.72 15.37
CA SER A 105 -12.96 -4.18 16.38
C SER A 105 -11.71 -5.06 16.55
N PRO A 106 -10.61 -4.56 17.13
CA PRO A 106 -9.42 -5.36 17.43
C PRO A 106 -9.72 -6.61 18.27
N ARG A 107 -10.61 -6.48 19.25
CA ARG A 107 -10.98 -7.58 20.15
C ARG A 107 -11.67 -8.68 19.36
N ASP A 108 -12.69 -8.29 18.60
CA ASP A 108 -13.51 -9.23 17.84
C ASP A 108 -12.66 -9.89 16.75
N PHE A 109 -11.84 -9.11 16.04
CA PHE A 109 -10.92 -9.66 15.05
C PHE A 109 -9.99 -10.73 15.63
N HIS A 110 -9.36 -10.46 16.78
CA HIS A 110 -8.49 -11.45 17.43
C HIS A 110 -9.25 -12.72 17.84
N GLN A 111 -10.49 -12.59 18.32
CA GLN A 111 -11.33 -13.75 18.67
C GLN A 111 -11.75 -14.54 17.44
N LEU A 112 -12.16 -13.86 16.36
CA LEU A 112 -12.59 -14.47 15.11
C LEU A 112 -11.45 -15.22 14.41
N LEU A 113 -10.22 -14.71 14.48
CA LEU A 113 -9.04 -15.39 13.95
C LEU A 113 -8.70 -16.69 14.69
N LYS A 114 -9.19 -16.89 15.92
CA LYS A 114 -9.04 -18.16 16.68
C LYS A 114 -10.10 -19.20 16.33
N LEU A 115 -11.17 -18.82 15.63
CA LEU A 115 -12.16 -19.76 15.14
C LEU A 115 -11.55 -20.61 14.03
N LYS A 116 -11.92 -21.89 13.98
CA LYS A 116 -11.50 -22.76 12.88
C LYS A 116 -12.09 -22.25 11.57
N ARG A 117 -11.32 -22.28 10.50
CA ARG A 117 -11.81 -22.03 9.14
C ARG A 117 -12.63 -23.20 8.64
N PHE A 118 -12.31 -24.43 9.07
CA PHE A 118 -12.98 -25.63 8.60
C PHE A 118 -13.66 -26.39 9.73
N SER A 119 -14.86 -26.88 9.46
CA SER A 119 -15.65 -27.67 10.42
C SER A 119 -15.84 -26.96 11.77
N GLN A 120 -16.03 -25.63 11.73
CA GLN A 120 -16.37 -24.84 12.90
C GLN A 120 -17.84 -25.05 13.24
N ASP A 121 -18.12 -25.37 14.51
CA ASP A 121 -19.48 -25.68 14.97
C ASP A 121 -20.44 -24.52 14.66
N GLY A 122 -21.54 -24.85 13.95
CA GLY A 122 -22.60 -23.90 13.60
C GLY A 122 -22.24 -22.87 12.52
N GLN A 123 -21.10 -23.02 11.83
CA GLN A 123 -20.64 -22.10 10.78
C GLN A 123 -20.31 -22.86 9.49
N CYS A 124 -20.41 -22.17 8.35
CA CYS A 124 -19.87 -22.71 7.10
C CYS A 124 -18.33 -22.74 7.12
N ASN A 125 -17.75 -23.55 6.25
CA ASN A 125 -16.32 -23.47 5.99
C ASN A 125 -15.96 -22.10 5.39
N ALA A 126 -14.78 -21.59 5.77
CA ALA A 126 -14.21 -20.37 5.23
C ALA A 126 -13.12 -20.71 4.20
N GLU A 127 -13.51 -21.33 3.09
CA GLU A 127 -12.60 -21.65 1.98
C GLU A 127 -11.89 -20.40 1.44
N ALA A 128 -12.62 -19.28 1.28
CA ALA A 128 -12.05 -17.98 0.98
C ALA A 128 -12.20 -17.02 2.16
N ARG A 129 -11.09 -16.40 2.58
CA ARG A 129 -11.04 -15.35 3.61
C ARG A 129 -10.52 -14.05 3.00
N LEU A 130 -11.31 -12.98 3.05
CA LEU A 130 -10.92 -11.66 2.59
C LEU A 130 -10.75 -10.74 3.80
N MET A 131 -9.64 -10.01 3.86
CA MET A 131 -9.34 -9.07 4.93
C MET A 131 -8.84 -7.76 4.33
N HIS A 132 -9.48 -6.65 4.69
CA HIS A 132 -9.03 -5.31 4.34
C HIS A 132 -8.69 -4.53 5.62
N ILE A 133 -7.43 -4.14 5.76
CA ILE A 133 -6.89 -3.43 6.93
C ILE A 133 -6.41 -2.06 6.47
N THR A 134 -6.95 -1.02 7.11
CA THR A 134 -6.52 0.37 6.88
C THR A 134 -5.56 0.80 7.98
N ASN A 135 -4.50 1.52 7.61
CA ASN A 135 -3.45 2.02 8.49
C ASN A 135 -2.95 0.94 9.48
N PRO A 136 -2.40 -0.18 8.97
CA PRO A 136 -2.05 -1.34 9.80
C PRO A 136 -1.15 -0.95 10.98
N ASP A 137 -1.64 -1.24 12.18
CA ASP A 137 -0.95 -1.01 13.44
C ASP A 137 -0.90 -2.29 14.29
N GLN A 138 -0.35 -2.21 15.50
CA GLN A 138 -0.25 -3.34 16.43
C GLN A 138 -1.57 -4.08 16.70
N TRP A 139 -2.72 -3.41 16.58
CA TRP A 139 -4.04 -3.98 16.88
C TRP A 139 -4.60 -4.78 15.71
N ALA A 140 -4.17 -4.47 14.48
CA ALA A 140 -4.52 -5.24 13.29
C ALA A 140 -3.48 -6.33 12.99
N ILE A 141 -2.18 -6.00 13.04
CA ILE A 141 -1.12 -6.94 12.65
C ILE A 141 -0.78 -7.94 13.76
N GLY A 142 -0.92 -7.54 15.03
CA GLY A 142 -0.62 -8.40 16.17
C GLY A 142 -1.46 -9.69 16.20
N PRO A 143 -2.79 -9.60 16.06
CA PRO A 143 -3.64 -10.79 15.91
C PRO A 143 -3.21 -11.69 14.75
N LEU A 144 -2.91 -11.13 13.57
CA LEU A 144 -2.43 -11.91 12.42
C LEU A 144 -1.11 -12.63 12.70
N ILE A 145 -0.14 -11.95 13.35
CA ILE A 145 1.14 -12.54 13.76
C ILE A 145 0.92 -13.75 14.67
N LEU A 146 0.05 -13.60 15.67
CA LEU A 146 -0.17 -14.63 16.70
C LEU A 146 -0.99 -15.81 16.19
N THR A 147 -1.88 -15.62 15.22
CA THR A 147 -2.76 -16.68 14.72
C THR A 147 -2.32 -17.27 13.38
N ALA A 148 -1.27 -16.72 12.75
CA ALA A 148 -0.81 -17.22 11.45
C ALA A 148 -0.37 -18.69 11.53
N SER A 149 -0.81 -19.46 10.54
CA SER A 149 -0.29 -20.81 10.35
C SER A 149 1.12 -20.79 9.75
N GLN A 150 1.81 -21.93 9.80
CA GLN A 150 3.17 -22.06 9.29
C GLN A 150 3.29 -21.63 7.81
N LEU A 151 2.24 -21.89 7.02
CA LEU A 151 2.22 -21.58 5.59
C LEU A 151 1.91 -20.10 5.31
N GLN A 152 1.23 -19.42 6.23
CA GLN A 152 0.84 -18.02 6.09
C GLN A 152 1.96 -17.06 6.52
N ILE A 153 2.78 -17.45 7.51
CA ILE A 153 3.86 -16.62 8.07
C ILE A 153 4.77 -16.00 6.99
N PRO A 154 5.32 -16.75 6.01
CA PRO A 154 6.19 -16.15 5.01
C PRO A 154 5.50 -15.06 4.19
N VAL A 155 4.22 -15.24 3.89
CA VAL A 155 3.44 -14.30 3.08
C VAL A 155 3.08 -13.05 3.89
N TYR A 156 2.63 -13.20 5.13
CA TYR A 156 2.36 -12.05 6.01
C TYR A 156 3.61 -11.25 6.31
N ARG A 157 4.75 -11.91 6.54
CA ARG A 157 6.02 -11.23 6.77
C ARG A 157 6.39 -10.35 5.58
N GLU A 158 6.34 -10.89 4.37
CA GLU A 158 6.63 -10.12 3.16
C GLU A 158 5.61 -9.01 2.95
N LEU A 159 4.31 -9.30 3.15
CA LEU A 159 3.25 -8.30 3.05
C LEU A 159 3.48 -7.11 3.99
N PHE A 160 3.79 -7.38 5.27
CA PHE A 160 3.99 -6.33 6.27
C PHE A 160 5.26 -5.53 6.00
N MET A 161 6.39 -6.20 5.76
CA MET A 161 7.66 -5.51 5.51
C MET A 161 7.57 -4.61 4.27
N ARG A 162 7.09 -5.15 3.14
CA ARG A 162 6.95 -4.38 1.90
C ARG A 162 5.94 -3.25 2.01
N HIS A 163 4.86 -3.47 2.78
CA HIS A 163 3.93 -2.39 3.09
C HIS A 163 4.63 -1.29 3.87
N LEU A 164 5.27 -1.59 5.00
CA LEU A 164 5.92 -0.59 5.84
C LEU A 164 7.07 0.14 5.13
N GLU A 165 7.84 -0.54 4.29
CA GLU A 165 9.00 0.02 3.58
C GLU A 165 8.67 1.01 2.44
N GLY A 166 7.43 1.07 1.94
CA GLY A 166 7.11 1.99 0.83
C GLY A 166 7.48 1.45 -0.56
N ASP A 167 7.82 0.16 -0.68
CA ASP A 167 8.46 -0.40 -1.88
C ASP A 167 7.47 -0.91 -2.93
N SER A 168 7.70 -0.55 -4.20
CA SER A 168 6.89 -1.05 -5.32
C SER A 168 7.24 -2.49 -5.68
N HIS A 169 6.24 -3.36 -5.75
CA HIS A 169 6.44 -4.77 -6.11
C HIS A 169 5.17 -5.39 -6.70
N ILE A 170 5.28 -6.23 -7.72
CA ILE A 170 4.17 -7.04 -8.24
C ILE A 170 4.76 -8.41 -8.60
N ARG A 171 4.22 -9.49 -8.03
CA ARG A 171 4.84 -10.80 -8.17
C ARG A 171 3.91 -11.99 -7.93
N MET A 172 4.21 -13.09 -8.62
CA MET A 172 3.76 -14.43 -8.25
C MET A 172 4.91 -15.26 -7.64
N THR A 173 4.66 -15.91 -6.51
CA THR A 173 5.61 -16.82 -5.85
C THR A 173 4.96 -18.15 -5.49
N PHE A 174 5.80 -19.16 -5.26
CA PHE A 174 5.39 -20.46 -4.77
C PHE A 174 6.29 -20.85 -3.60
N SER A 175 5.70 -21.47 -2.58
CA SER A 175 6.49 -22.00 -1.46
C SER A 175 7.41 -23.15 -1.90
N PRO A 176 8.41 -23.53 -1.08
CA PRO A 176 9.23 -24.71 -1.34
C PRO A 176 8.37 -25.94 -1.65
N CYS A 177 8.80 -26.73 -2.63
CA CYS A 177 8.03 -27.84 -3.19
C CYS A 177 6.67 -27.46 -3.81
N ARG A 178 6.42 -26.17 -4.08
CA ARG A 178 5.20 -25.65 -4.72
C ARG A 178 3.92 -26.08 -3.99
N ARG A 179 3.95 -26.03 -2.65
CA ARG A 179 2.80 -26.45 -1.81
C ARG A 179 1.69 -25.40 -1.79
N THR A 180 2.08 -24.14 -1.74
CA THR A 180 1.21 -22.97 -1.71
C THR A 180 1.67 -21.96 -2.75
N PHE A 181 0.77 -21.05 -3.13
CA PHE A 181 1.04 -19.91 -3.99
C PHE A 181 0.86 -18.60 -3.21
N ALA A 182 1.49 -17.52 -3.69
CA ALA A 182 1.18 -16.16 -3.29
C ALA A 182 1.27 -15.23 -4.51
N LEU A 183 0.26 -14.39 -4.67
CA LEU A 183 0.16 -13.32 -5.66
C LEU A 183 0.14 -12.01 -4.88
N GLN A 184 1.11 -11.14 -5.11
CA GLN A 184 1.31 -9.95 -4.29
C GLN A 184 1.49 -8.73 -5.16
N PHE A 185 0.93 -7.60 -4.70
CA PHE A 185 1.32 -6.29 -5.20
C PHE A 185 1.46 -5.28 -4.07
N HIS A 186 2.28 -4.28 -4.34
CA HIS A 186 2.61 -3.16 -3.47
C HIS A 186 2.75 -1.93 -4.37
N LEU A 187 1.80 -1.01 -4.27
CA LEU A 187 1.67 0.17 -5.12
C LEU A 187 1.78 1.42 -4.23
N PRO A 188 2.99 2.02 -4.12
CA PRO A 188 3.12 3.32 -3.49
C PRO A 188 2.56 4.43 -4.40
N PHE A 189 1.93 5.41 -3.77
CA PHE A 189 1.34 6.57 -4.41
C PHE A 189 1.45 7.80 -3.51
N PHE A 190 1.08 8.95 -4.05
CA PHE A 190 1.02 10.20 -3.30
C PHE A 190 -0.38 10.79 -3.40
N ALA A 191 -0.96 11.15 -2.27
CA ALA A 191 -2.27 11.80 -2.20
C ALA A 191 -2.07 13.31 -1.99
N TRP A 192 -2.53 14.13 -2.96
CA TRP A 192 -2.61 15.58 -2.77
C TRP A 192 -3.94 15.91 -2.10
N ARG A 193 -3.92 16.54 -0.92
CA ARG A 193 -5.14 16.86 -0.18
C ARG A 193 -5.09 18.27 0.40
N ARG A 194 -6.27 18.85 0.57
CA ARG A 194 -6.47 20.09 1.32
C ARG A 194 -6.95 19.78 2.71
N SER A 195 -6.28 20.32 3.71
CA SER A 195 -6.69 20.18 5.11
C SER A 195 -6.32 21.43 5.90
N LYS A 196 -6.96 21.60 7.07
CA LYS A 196 -6.61 22.71 7.98
C LYS A 196 -5.24 22.48 8.63
N GLU A 197 -4.96 21.22 8.93
CA GLU A 197 -3.75 20.78 9.61
C GLU A 197 -3.17 19.59 8.86
N CYS A 198 -1.85 19.40 9.00
CA CYS A 198 -1.15 18.28 8.40
C CYS A 198 -1.47 16.99 9.18
N CYS A 199 -2.00 15.98 8.50
CA CYS A 199 -2.24 14.66 9.09
C CYS A 199 -0.93 13.87 9.13
N GLN A 200 -0.32 13.72 10.30
CA GLN A 200 0.88 12.89 10.43
C GLN A 200 0.51 11.42 10.56
N ASP A 201 1.29 10.54 9.93
CA ASP A 201 1.19 9.11 10.19
C ASP A 201 1.65 8.83 11.63
N VAL A 202 0.77 8.24 12.42
CA VAL A 202 1.04 7.92 13.83
C VAL A 202 1.99 6.73 13.98
N ARG A 203 2.14 5.93 12.93
CA ARG A 203 3.09 4.82 12.88
C ARG A 203 4.47 5.38 12.64
N SER A 204 5.43 4.98 13.48
CA SER A 204 6.79 5.50 13.43
C SER A 204 7.85 4.41 13.53
N THR A 205 9.05 4.73 13.04
CA THR A 205 10.26 3.96 13.27
C THR A 205 10.70 4.08 14.73
N LEU A 206 11.71 3.30 15.14
CA LEU A 206 12.27 3.39 16.50
C LEU A 206 12.80 4.78 16.85
N ASP A 207 13.22 5.57 15.85
CA ASP A 207 13.71 6.93 16.03
C ASP A 207 12.57 7.97 16.13
N GLY A 208 11.31 7.52 16.13
CA GLY A 208 10.13 8.38 16.21
C GLY A 208 9.77 9.09 14.90
N VAL A 209 10.42 8.70 13.79
CA VAL A 209 10.11 9.25 12.46
C VAL A 209 8.87 8.53 11.90
N PRO A 210 7.84 9.26 11.42
CA PRO A 210 6.69 8.64 10.76
C PRO A 210 7.12 7.71 9.62
N ILE A 211 6.41 6.59 9.42
CA ILE A 211 6.72 5.66 8.32
C ILE A 211 6.27 6.17 6.95
N ARG A 212 5.44 7.22 6.93
CA ARG A 212 5.02 7.96 5.74
C ARG A 212 5.24 9.43 5.95
N ASP A 213 5.86 10.08 4.96
CA ASP A 213 6.04 11.52 4.98
C ASP A 213 4.77 12.25 4.55
N ALA A 214 4.53 13.38 5.20
CA ALA A 214 3.58 14.40 4.75
C ALA A 214 4.34 15.71 4.49
N THR A 215 4.18 16.27 3.30
CA THR A 215 4.91 17.48 2.87
C THR A 215 3.93 18.62 2.63
N ASP A 216 4.16 19.78 3.26
CA ASP A 216 3.43 21.01 2.95
C ASP A 216 3.83 21.50 1.56
N VAL A 217 2.85 21.58 0.66
CA VAL A 217 3.00 22.03 -0.72
C VAL A 217 2.18 23.29 -1.00
N SER A 218 1.77 24.01 0.05
CA SER A 218 1.00 25.25 -0.03
C SER A 218 1.76 26.35 -0.77
N PHE A 219 3.09 26.28 -0.81
CA PHE A 219 3.94 27.18 -1.60
C PHE A 219 3.74 27.02 -3.13
N LEU A 220 3.15 25.90 -3.57
CA LEU A 220 2.70 25.66 -4.95
C LEU A 220 1.25 26.07 -5.18
N SER A 221 0.51 26.41 -4.11
CA SER A 221 -0.93 26.65 -4.19
C SER A 221 -1.29 27.86 -5.05
N THR A 222 -2.40 27.71 -5.75
CA THR A 222 -2.84 28.72 -6.73
C THR A 222 -4.03 29.55 -6.30
N LEU A 223 -4.75 29.16 -5.24
CA LEU A 223 -5.95 29.87 -4.80
C LEU A 223 -5.58 31.11 -3.98
N PRO A 224 -6.13 32.29 -4.30
CA PRO A 224 -6.11 33.40 -3.35
C PRO A 224 -6.92 32.99 -2.10
N PRO A 225 -6.60 33.51 -0.90
CA PRO A 225 -7.48 33.38 0.26
C PRO A 225 -8.81 34.04 -0.11
N ALA A 226 -9.77 33.22 -0.55
CA ALA A 226 -11.02 33.70 -1.10
C ALA A 226 -11.90 34.17 0.05
N GLY A 227 -11.84 35.47 0.38
CA GLY A 227 -12.89 36.26 1.06
C GLY A 227 -13.34 35.84 2.46
N GLU A 228 -12.97 34.66 2.92
CA GLU A 228 -13.21 34.09 4.23
C GLU A 228 -11.89 33.43 4.64
N ALA A 229 -11.52 33.61 5.91
CA ALA A 229 -10.29 33.12 6.53
C ALA A 229 -10.24 31.58 6.61
N ASN A 230 -10.23 30.91 5.46
CA ASN A 230 -10.07 29.47 5.38
C ASN A 230 -8.58 29.14 5.30
N ASN A 231 -7.98 28.94 6.47
CA ASN A 231 -6.65 28.40 6.73
C ASN A 231 -6.52 26.94 6.22
N HIS A 232 -6.81 26.69 4.95
CA HIS A 232 -6.58 25.38 4.35
C HIS A 232 -5.22 25.37 3.65
N CYS A 233 -4.33 24.51 4.12
CA CYS A 233 -3.06 24.22 3.48
C CYS A 233 -3.23 23.06 2.49
N GLU A 234 -2.32 22.98 1.53
CA GLU A 234 -2.21 21.85 0.61
C GLU A 234 -1.05 20.96 1.05
N PHE A 235 -1.32 19.67 1.19
CA PHE A 235 -0.35 18.67 1.64
C PHE A 235 -0.26 17.53 0.65
N LEU A 236 0.95 17.00 0.53
CA LEU A 236 1.28 15.82 -0.25
C LEU A 236 1.62 14.69 0.71
N TYR A 237 0.80 13.64 0.74
CA TYR A 237 0.92 12.51 1.64
C TYR A 237 1.47 11.29 0.93
N GLU A 238 2.49 10.66 1.48
CA GLU A 238 2.95 9.34 1.05
C GLU A 238 1.98 8.25 1.50
N ALA A 239 1.65 7.33 0.60
CA ALA A 239 0.70 6.28 0.88
C ALA A 239 1.02 5.01 0.09
N GLN A 240 0.52 3.88 0.55
CA GLN A 240 0.70 2.60 -0.12
C GLN A 240 -0.57 1.75 -0.07
N SER A 241 -0.86 1.10 -1.21
CA SER A 241 -1.83 0.01 -1.30
C SER A 241 -1.09 -1.31 -1.50
N SER A 242 -1.39 -2.32 -0.70
CA SER A 242 -0.78 -3.64 -0.79
C SER A 242 -1.82 -4.74 -0.70
N LEU A 243 -1.56 -5.83 -1.40
CA LEU A 243 -2.41 -7.03 -1.40
C LEU A 243 -1.52 -8.26 -1.44
N ALA A 244 -1.90 -9.28 -0.67
CA ALA A 244 -1.47 -10.65 -0.87
C ALA A 244 -2.69 -11.57 -1.04
N VAL A 245 -2.75 -12.28 -2.17
CA VAL A 245 -3.68 -13.39 -2.41
C VAL A 245 -2.88 -14.68 -2.39
N PHE A 246 -3.12 -15.54 -1.40
CA PHE A 246 -2.31 -16.73 -1.19
C PHE A 246 -3.17 -17.90 -0.72
N GLY A 247 -2.68 -19.12 -0.93
CA GLY A 247 -3.47 -20.29 -0.58
C GLY A 247 -2.84 -21.60 -1.03
N TRP A 248 -3.64 -22.65 -0.86
CA TRP A 248 -3.25 -24.01 -1.22
C TRP A 248 -3.58 -24.35 -2.67
N ASN A 249 -4.75 -23.92 -3.13
CA ASN A 249 -5.28 -24.23 -4.45
C ASN A 249 -6.36 -23.19 -4.83
N ARG A 250 -7.11 -23.42 -5.92
CA ARG A 250 -8.19 -22.51 -6.35
C ARG A 250 -9.34 -22.39 -5.35
N ALA A 251 -9.53 -23.42 -4.52
CA ALA A 251 -10.65 -23.49 -3.58
C ALA A 251 -10.33 -22.80 -2.26
N ILE A 252 -9.16 -23.08 -1.67
CA ILE A 252 -8.76 -22.58 -0.36
C ILE A 252 -7.71 -21.49 -0.52
N TRP A 253 -8.11 -20.26 -0.22
CA TRP A 253 -7.24 -19.10 -0.31
C TRP A 253 -7.63 -17.97 0.64
N THR A 254 -6.76 -16.99 0.74
CA THR A 254 -6.92 -15.79 1.56
C THR A 254 -6.43 -14.60 0.77
N ALA A 255 -7.19 -13.52 0.80
CA ALA A 255 -6.72 -12.19 0.40
C ALA A 255 -6.58 -11.31 1.63
N CYS A 256 -5.42 -10.69 1.79
CA CYS A 256 -5.17 -9.69 2.81
C CYS A 256 -4.65 -8.41 2.16
N SER A 257 -5.41 -7.33 2.32
CA SER A 257 -5.08 -6.00 1.79
C SER A 257 -4.72 -5.06 2.93
N LEU A 258 -3.67 -4.28 2.72
CA LEU A 258 -3.21 -3.22 3.61
C LEU A 258 -3.20 -1.88 2.86
N THR A 259 -3.81 -0.85 3.42
CA THR A 259 -3.84 0.48 2.77
C THR A 259 -3.56 1.61 3.74
N ASP A 260 -2.92 2.65 3.23
CA ASP A 260 -2.73 3.90 3.96
C ASP A 260 -3.87 4.89 3.65
N SER A 261 -4.54 5.37 4.68
CA SER A 261 -5.63 6.36 4.61
C SER A 261 -5.58 7.38 5.75
N TYR A 262 -4.45 7.46 6.47
CA TYR A 262 -4.22 8.33 7.64
C TYR A 262 -4.42 9.84 7.36
N PHE A 263 -4.36 10.24 6.09
CA PHE A 263 -4.51 11.63 5.66
C PHE A 263 -5.96 12.12 5.61
N TYR A 264 -6.94 11.24 5.82
CA TYR A 264 -8.33 11.65 6.03
C TYR A 264 -8.56 11.99 7.50
N SER A 265 -8.42 13.28 7.85
CA SER A 265 -8.63 13.78 9.22
C SER A 265 -10.05 13.55 9.74
N ASP A 266 -11.03 13.48 8.82
CA ASP A 266 -12.41 13.22 9.14
C ASP A 266 -12.69 11.72 9.02
N ALA A 267 -12.36 10.98 10.09
CA ALA A 267 -12.74 9.57 10.29
C ALA A 267 -14.27 9.34 10.36
N LYS A 268 -15.06 10.28 9.85
CA LYS A 268 -16.52 10.34 9.89
C LYS A 268 -17.13 10.76 8.56
N ASN A 269 -16.40 10.71 7.44
CA ASN A 269 -17.06 10.79 6.14
C ASN A 269 -17.57 9.39 5.77
N PRO A 270 -18.87 9.08 5.98
CA PRO A 270 -19.42 7.76 5.66
C PRO A 270 -19.41 7.47 4.16
N ASN A 271 -19.11 8.46 3.32
CA ASN A 271 -19.07 8.33 1.86
C ASN A 271 -17.64 8.18 1.30
N ASN A 272 -16.63 7.94 2.16
CA ASN A 272 -15.26 7.72 1.71
C ASN A 272 -14.92 6.23 1.73
N GLU A 273 -14.83 5.61 0.55
CA GLU A 273 -14.59 4.18 0.40
C GLU A 273 -13.21 3.70 0.92
N ASP A 274 -12.29 4.63 1.21
CA ASP A 274 -10.98 4.36 1.84
C ASP A 274 -11.07 4.13 3.36
N LEU A 275 -12.22 4.44 3.98
CA LEU A 275 -12.44 4.33 5.42
C LEU A 275 -13.29 3.10 5.76
N LEU A 276 -12.92 2.39 6.84
CA LEU A 276 -13.68 1.22 7.28
C LEU A 276 -15.13 1.57 7.67
N THR A 277 -15.37 2.79 8.17
CA THR A 277 -16.72 3.27 8.52
C THR A 277 -17.68 3.30 7.33
N TYR A 278 -17.17 3.34 6.09
CA TYR A 278 -18.01 3.21 4.88
C TYR A 278 -18.73 1.85 4.84
N TYR A 279 -18.15 0.81 5.44
CA TYR A 279 -18.65 -0.56 5.38
C TYR A 279 -19.38 -0.99 6.67
N GLU A 280 -19.69 -0.05 7.59
CA GLU A 280 -20.46 -0.33 8.81
C GLU A 280 -21.98 -0.47 8.53
N ASP A 281 -22.54 0.42 7.73
CA ASP A 281 -23.99 0.58 7.54
C ASP A 281 -24.41 0.27 6.10
N ILE A 282 -24.40 -1.01 5.73
CA ILE A 282 -24.81 -1.45 4.39
C ILE A 282 -26.25 -1.97 4.42
N GLU A 283 -27.21 -1.16 3.96
CA GLU A 283 -28.64 -1.55 3.96
C GLU A 283 -29.08 -2.33 2.70
N GLU A 284 -28.36 -2.27 1.57
CA GLU A 284 -28.83 -2.87 0.30
C GLU A 284 -27.81 -3.75 -0.46
N ILE A 285 -26.51 -3.41 -0.50
CA ILE A 285 -25.50 -4.15 -1.28
C ILE A 285 -24.20 -4.27 -0.50
N GLU A 286 -23.82 -5.50 -0.10
CA GLU A 286 -22.54 -5.74 0.55
C GLU A 286 -21.39 -5.56 -0.45
N TRP A 287 -20.45 -4.67 -0.13
CA TRP A 287 -19.34 -4.28 -1.00
C TRP A 287 -18.02 -4.92 -0.55
N ASP A 288 -17.21 -5.37 -1.51
CA ASP A 288 -15.86 -5.84 -1.23
C ASP A 288 -14.95 -4.66 -0.90
N ALA A 289 -14.55 -4.53 0.37
CA ALA A 289 -13.67 -3.45 0.82
C ALA A 289 -12.26 -3.52 0.21
N ILE A 290 -11.78 -4.71 -0.18
CA ILE A 290 -10.51 -4.85 -0.91
C ILE A 290 -10.62 -4.19 -2.29
N SER A 291 -11.80 -4.19 -2.90
CA SER A 291 -12.07 -3.51 -4.18
C SER A 291 -12.35 -2.00 -4.04
N MET A 292 -12.46 -1.45 -2.83
CA MET A 292 -12.95 -0.09 -2.57
C MET A 292 -14.36 0.17 -3.12
N ALA A 293 -15.29 -0.73 -2.81
CA ALA A 293 -16.68 -0.64 -3.23
C ALA A 293 -16.93 -0.60 -4.75
N GLU A 294 -16.02 -1.18 -5.53
CA GLU A 294 -16.19 -1.35 -6.99
C GLU A 294 -16.79 -2.72 -7.34
N LEU A 295 -16.72 -3.69 -6.42
CA LEU A 295 -17.27 -5.04 -6.59
C LEU A 295 -18.24 -5.38 -5.46
N PRO A 296 -19.50 -5.75 -5.77
CA PRO A 296 -20.42 -6.25 -4.77
C PRO A 296 -20.13 -7.73 -4.47
N ILE A 297 -20.27 -8.11 -3.19
CA ILE A 297 -19.94 -9.44 -2.68
C ILE A 297 -20.86 -10.51 -3.23
N ASP A 298 -22.15 -10.21 -3.33
CA ASP A 298 -23.15 -11.13 -3.88
C ASP A 298 -22.88 -11.46 -5.36
N HIS A 299 -22.17 -10.57 -6.07
CA HIS A 299 -21.69 -10.81 -7.44
C HIS A 299 -20.20 -11.15 -7.51
N LEU A 300 -19.52 -11.45 -6.40
CA LEU A 300 -18.18 -12.06 -6.41
C LEU A 300 -18.27 -13.51 -6.92
N SER A 301 -18.58 -13.65 -8.21
CA SER A 301 -18.45 -14.86 -9.03
C SER A 301 -17.00 -15.29 -9.17
N ILE A 302 -16.06 -14.41 -8.78
CA ILE A 302 -14.64 -14.67 -8.83
C ILE A 302 -14.26 -15.62 -7.69
N LYS A 303 -14.32 -16.91 -8.00
CA LYS A 303 -13.87 -18.00 -7.13
C LYS A 303 -12.38 -18.27 -7.28
N ASP A 304 -11.82 -17.94 -8.44
CA ASP A 304 -10.42 -18.17 -8.76
C ASP A 304 -9.54 -17.07 -8.14
N PRO A 305 -8.57 -17.42 -7.27
CA PRO A 305 -7.69 -16.43 -6.64
C PRO A 305 -6.85 -15.63 -7.63
N ARG A 306 -6.56 -16.19 -8.82
CA ARG A 306 -5.77 -15.51 -9.85
C ARG A 306 -6.59 -14.42 -10.53
N GLU A 307 -7.83 -14.73 -10.90
CA GLU A 307 -8.75 -13.75 -11.47
C GLU A 307 -9.07 -12.65 -10.43
N TYR A 308 -9.22 -13.03 -9.16
CA TYR A 308 -9.43 -12.07 -8.07
C TYR A 308 -8.23 -11.13 -7.94
N PHE A 309 -7.01 -11.67 -7.90
CA PHE A 309 -5.79 -10.87 -7.84
C PHE A 309 -5.69 -9.88 -9.01
N LEU A 310 -5.91 -10.33 -10.26
CA LEU A 310 -5.83 -9.47 -11.43
C LEU A 310 -6.91 -8.38 -11.41
N MET A 311 -8.13 -8.71 -10.99
CA MET A 311 -9.22 -7.75 -10.86
C MET A 311 -8.90 -6.67 -9.82
N ILE A 312 -8.44 -7.06 -8.63
CA ILE A 312 -8.07 -6.10 -7.58
C ILE A 312 -6.84 -5.28 -8.00
N LEU A 313 -5.85 -5.88 -8.67
CA LEU A 313 -4.69 -5.15 -9.19
C LEU A 313 -5.11 -4.09 -10.21
N LYS A 314 -6.05 -4.41 -11.11
CA LYS A 314 -6.63 -3.43 -12.03
C LYS A 314 -7.29 -2.28 -11.25
N ILE A 315 -8.23 -2.59 -10.35
CA ILE A 315 -9.00 -1.58 -9.61
C ILE A 315 -8.09 -0.68 -8.77
N ARG A 316 -7.19 -1.26 -7.98
CA ARG A 316 -6.23 -0.50 -7.15
C ARG A 316 -5.22 0.25 -8.03
N GLY A 317 -4.84 -0.32 -9.17
CA GLY A 317 -3.99 0.34 -10.16
C GLY A 317 -4.63 1.58 -10.77
N GLU A 318 -5.93 1.54 -11.08
CA GLU A 318 -6.69 2.70 -11.59
C GLU A 318 -6.72 3.84 -10.58
N LYS A 319 -7.01 3.53 -9.31
CA LYS A 319 -7.09 4.55 -8.26
C LYS A 319 -5.71 5.14 -7.93
N CYS A 320 -4.68 4.29 -7.86
CA CYS A 320 -3.29 4.74 -7.76
C CYS A 320 -2.90 5.67 -8.92
N LYS A 321 -3.26 5.31 -10.15
CA LYS A 321 -3.02 6.14 -11.34
C LYS A 321 -3.74 7.49 -11.25
N ASP A 322 -4.98 7.53 -10.75
CA ASP A 322 -5.73 8.78 -10.64
C ASP A 322 -5.12 9.71 -9.59
N GLU A 323 -4.63 9.18 -8.46
CA GLU A 323 -3.82 9.96 -7.49
C GLU A 323 -2.55 10.54 -8.13
N TRP A 324 -1.82 9.73 -8.90
CA TRP A 324 -0.64 10.20 -9.63
C TRP A 324 -0.95 11.30 -10.65
N ARG A 325 -2.10 11.21 -11.32
CA ARG A 325 -2.58 12.25 -12.25
C ARG A 325 -2.95 13.53 -11.53
N ASP A 326 -3.58 13.43 -10.36
CA ASP A 326 -3.93 14.58 -9.54
C ASP A 326 -2.68 15.34 -9.06
N VAL A 327 -1.70 14.60 -8.54
CA VAL A 327 -0.39 15.17 -8.18
C VAL A 327 0.26 15.87 -9.37
N LEU A 328 0.29 15.22 -10.53
CA LEU A 328 0.85 15.83 -11.74
C LEU A 328 0.12 17.12 -12.14
N TYR A 329 -1.22 17.12 -12.05
CA TYR A 329 -2.04 18.29 -12.36
C TYR A 329 -1.66 19.47 -11.47
N HIS A 330 -1.63 19.26 -10.15
CA HIS A 330 -1.28 20.29 -9.18
C HIS A 330 0.17 20.79 -9.36
N MET A 331 1.13 19.89 -9.56
CA MET A 331 2.54 20.25 -9.83
C MET A 331 2.69 21.09 -11.10
N LYS A 332 2.04 20.69 -12.21
CA LYS A 332 2.07 21.45 -13.48
C LYS A 332 1.55 22.87 -13.29
N ILE A 333 0.43 23.02 -12.57
CA ILE A 333 -0.19 24.33 -12.35
C ILE A 333 0.67 25.21 -11.44
N GLY A 334 1.12 24.69 -10.29
CA GLY A 334 1.92 25.43 -9.33
C GLY A 334 3.23 25.94 -9.93
N ILE A 335 3.97 25.06 -10.62
CA ILE A 335 5.23 25.40 -11.28
C ILE A 335 5.03 26.46 -12.38
N ARG A 336 4.04 26.27 -13.27
CA ARG A 336 3.77 27.23 -14.36
C ARG A 336 3.35 28.59 -13.82
N LYS A 337 2.60 28.65 -12.72
CA LYS A 337 2.20 29.90 -12.07
C LYS A 337 3.42 30.62 -11.51
N TYR A 338 4.27 29.92 -10.75
CA TYR A 338 5.48 30.49 -10.16
C TYR A 338 6.34 31.14 -11.25
N LEU A 339 6.64 30.41 -12.33
CA LEU A 339 7.51 30.89 -13.41
C LEU A 339 6.95 32.08 -14.21
N ARG A 340 5.64 32.31 -14.17
CA ARG A 340 4.99 33.46 -14.79
C ARG A 340 4.88 34.66 -13.85
N ALA A 341 5.17 34.49 -12.56
CA ALA A 341 4.92 35.51 -11.56
C ALA A 341 5.85 36.72 -11.72
N PRO A 342 5.37 37.95 -11.41
CA PRO A 342 6.16 39.17 -11.60
C PRO A 342 7.42 39.27 -10.73
N HIS A 343 7.43 38.58 -9.59
CA HIS A 343 8.55 38.56 -8.64
C HIS A 343 9.71 37.65 -9.08
N VAL A 344 9.48 36.78 -10.07
CA VAL A 344 10.56 35.98 -10.66
C VAL A 344 11.53 36.93 -11.36
N PRO A 345 12.84 36.89 -11.04
CA PRO A 345 13.82 37.77 -11.64
C PRO A 345 13.75 37.73 -13.17
N ARG A 346 13.18 38.77 -13.78
CA ARG A 346 13.17 38.90 -15.24
C ARG A 346 14.56 39.35 -15.66
N LEU A 347 15.24 38.52 -16.46
CA LEU A 347 16.56 38.75 -17.10
C LEU A 347 16.73 40.10 -17.85
N ARG A 348 15.71 40.97 -17.89
CA ARG A 348 15.68 42.21 -18.69
C ARG A 348 15.50 43.51 -17.89
N GLN A 349 15.38 43.49 -16.56
CA GLN A 349 15.34 44.76 -15.80
C GLN A 349 16.75 45.25 -15.50
N LYS A 350 17.12 46.42 -16.07
CA LYS A 350 18.36 47.13 -15.70
C LYS A 350 18.36 47.40 -14.20
N GLN A 351 19.41 46.94 -13.52
CA GLN A 351 19.64 47.22 -12.11
C GLN A 351 19.90 48.71 -11.91
N THR A 352 19.14 49.32 -11.02
CA THR A 352 19.44 50.62 -10.40
C THR A 352 19.84 50.36 -8.94
N LEU A 353 20.69 51.22 -8.37
CA LEU A 353 21.19 51.11 -7.00
C LEU A 353 20.07 50.96 -5.94
N GLY A 354 18.85 51.44 -6.21
CA GLY A 354 17.70 51.33 -5.30
C GLY A 354 16.97 49.98 -5.29
N ASN A 355 17.27 49.05 -6.19
CA ASN A 355 16.56 47.76 -6.34
C ASN A 355 17.43 46.52 -6.06
N ALA A 356 18.69 46.70 -5.66
CA ALA A 356 19.67 45.61 -5.54
C ALA A 356 19.36 44.61 -4.42
N ASP A 357 18.83 45.09 -3.29
CA ASP A 357 18.46 44.25 -2.13
C ASP A 357 17.19 43.44 -2.43
N ASN A 358 16.16 44.10 -2.98
CA ASN A 358 14.92 43.45 -3.42
C ASN A 358 15.17 42.36 -4.48
N GLN A 359 16.17 42.55 -5.36
CA GLN A 359 16.56 41.52 -6.32
C GLN A 359 17.37 40.38 -5.69
N ALA A 360 18.19 40.66 -4.67
CA ALA A 360 18.92 39.61 -3.94
C ALA A 360 17.92 38.67 -3.23
N GLU A 361 16.95 39.24 -2.52
CA GLU A 361 15.91 38.48 -1.82
C GLU A 361 15.05 37.65 -2.79
N ALA A 362 14.72 38.20 -3.98
CA ALA A 362 13.98 37.46 -5.00
C ALA A 362 14.75 36.28 -5.60
N ILE A 363 16.08 36.41 -5.72
CA ILE A 363 16.96 35.31 -6.15
C ILE A 363 17.00 34.23 -5.07
N GLU A 364 17.25 34.58 -3.82
CA GLU A 364 17.31 33.62 -2.69
C GLU A 364 15.99 32.85 -2.54
N LYS A 365 14.85 33.55 -2.60
CA LYS A 365 13.52 32.93 -2.61
C LYS A 365 13.33 31.97 -3.78
N SER A 366 13.84 32.34 -4.96
CA SER A 366 13.77 31.47 -6.14
C SER A 366 14.66 30.23 -6.01
N GLU A 367 15.84 30.36 -5.40
CA GLU A 367 16.73 29.21 -5.14
C GLU A 367 16.12 28.25 -4.11
N ALA A 368 15.56 28.77 -3.01
CA ALA A 368 14.86 27.97 -2.02
C ALA A 368 13.65 27.23 -2.63
N TRP A 369 12.82 27.94 -3.40
CA TRP A 369 11.69 27.34 -4.10
C TRP A 369 12.12 26.25 -5.09
N VAL A 370 13.16 26.49 -5.89
CA VAL A 370 13.72 25.49 -6.82
C VAL A 370 14.17 24.24 -6.07
N LYS A 371 14.86 24.41 -4.94
CA LYS A 371 15.34 23.29 -4.13
C LYS A 371 14.16 22.44 -3.63
N GLU A 372 13.14 23.06 -3.04
CA GLU A 372 11.95 22.37 -2.54
C GLU A 372 11.21 21.62 -3.64
N VAL A 373 10.93 22.27 -4.78
CA VAL A 373 10.26 21.61 -5.92
C VAL A 373 11.07 20.45 -6.47
N ASN A 374 12.39 20.60 -6.60
CA ASN A 374 13.25 19.56 -7.15
C ASN A 374 13.31 18.35 -6.21
N THR A 375 13.35 18.57 -4.89
CA THR A 375 13.26 17.48 -3.90
C THR A 375 11.96 16.69 -4.06
N ILE A 376 10.82 17.38 -4.21
CA ILE A 376 9.52 16.72 -4.42
C ILE A 376 9.52 15.94 -5.75
N LEU A 377 9.90 16.58 -6.86
CA LEU A 377 9.91 15.94 -8.18
C LEU A 377 10.83 14.71 -8.23
N THR A 378 12.03 14.81 -7.64
CA THR A 378 12.98 13.68 -7.57
C THR A 378 12.36 12.48 -6.84
N ARG A 379 11.66 12.74 -5.73
CA ARG A 379 10.98 11.70 -4.96
C ARG A 379 9.83 11.09 -5.76
N LEU A 380 8.96 11.91 -6.34
CA LEU A 380 7.83 11.48 -7.18
C LEU A 380 8.29 10.62 -8.37
N THR A 381 9.29 11.10 -9.12
CA THR A 381 9.78 10.38 -10.31
C THR A 381 10.55 9.12 -9.94
N GLY A 382 11.28 9.12 -8.83
CA GLY A 382 11.95 7.94 -8.28
C GLY A 382 10.96 6.83 -7.92
N THR A 383 9.93 7.15 -7.13
CA THR A 383 8.89 6.20 -6.72
C THR A 383 8.14 5.64 -7.93
N LEU A 384 7.66 6.52 -8.83
CA LEU A 384 6.91 6.08 -10.00
C LEU A 384 7.75 5.23 -10.96
N SER A 385 9.06 5.51 -11.09
CA SER A 385 9.99 4.68 -11.86
C SER A 385 10.10 3.25 -11.30
N LYS A 386 10.11 3.10 -9.97
CA LYS A 386 10.11 1.76 -9.33
C LYS A 386 8.80 1.03 -9.60
N THR A 387 7.66 1.72 -9.54
CA THR A 387 6.35 1.14 -9.87
C THR A 387 6.27 0.67 -11.31
N ILE A 388 6.72 1.48 -12.28
CA ILE A 388 6.79 1.08 -13.69
C ILE A 388 7.68 -0.15 -13.88
N THR A 389 8.85 -0.18 -13.21
CA THR A 389 9.76 -1.33 -13.24
C THR A 389 9.10 -2.60 -12.70
N ALA A 390 8.30 -2.48 -11.64
CA ALA A 390 7.54 -3.59 -11.08
C ALA A 390 6.46 -4.10 -12.06
N CYS A 391 5.74 -3.19 -12.73
CA CYS A 391 4.80 -3.55 -13.79
C CYS A 391 5.50 -4.27 -14.96
N ASP A 392 6.63 -3.74 -15.45
CA ASP A 392 7.38 -4.33 -16.55
C ASP A 392 7.91 -5.75 -16.18
N THR A 393 8.36 -5.91 -14.93
CA THR A 393 8.81 -7.22 -14.40
C THR A 393 7.64 -8.21 -14.32
N PHE A 394 6.48 -7.76 -13.84
CA PHE A 394 5.28 -8.59 -13.78
C PHE A 394 4.84 -9.03 -15.18
N SER A 395 4.71 -8.09 -16.12
CA SER A 395 4.29 -8.36 -17.50
C SER A 395 5.23 -9.31 -18.23
N SER A 396 6.54 -9.17 -18.04
CA SER A 396 7.54 -9.99 -18.75
C SER A 396 7.74 -11.39 -18.16
N ARG A 397 7.41 -11.60 -16.88
CA ARG A 397 7.71 -12.85 -16.17
C ARG A 397 6.47 -13.57 -15.64
N ASP A 398 5.64 -12.86 -14.88
CA ASP A 398 4.61 -13.48 -14.05
C ASP A 398 3.24 -13.51 -14.75
N ALA A 399 2.94 -12.51 -15.60
CA ALA A 399 1.69 -12.43 -16.34
C ALA A 399 1.46 -13.65 -17.25
N ALA A 400 2.48 -14.04 -18.04
CA ALA A 400 2.41 -15.21 -18.90
C ALA A 400 2.19 -16.51 -18.11
N LEU A 401 2.82 -16.63 -16.93
CA LEU A 401 2.64 -17.82 -16.07
C LEU A 401 1.23 -17.87 -15.47
N ILE A 402 0.63 -16.73 -15.16
CA ILE A 402 -0.75 -16.63 -14.69
C ILE A 402 -1.71 -17.01 -15.83
N GLU A 403 -1.54 -16.43 -17.01
CA GLU A 403 -2.35 -16.69 -18.20
C GLU A 403 -2.33 -18.17 -18.59
N GLU A 404 -1.15 -18.78 -18.70
CA GLU A 404 -0.98 -20.21 -19.01
C GLU A 404 -1.63 -21.15 -17.98
N SER A 405 -1.91 -20.65 -16.78
CA SER A 405 -2.46 -21.46 -15.69
C SER A 405 -3.98 -21.55 -15.72
N PHE A 406 -4.68 -20.67 -16.44
CA PHE A 406 -6.13 -20.71 -16.55
C PHE A 406 -6.62 -21.86 -17.43
N GLU A 407 -7.85 -22.32 -17.16
CA GLU A 407 -8.55 -23.21 -18.11
C GLU A 407 -8.83 -22.44 -19.40
N PRO A 408 -8.84 -23.09 -20.57
CA PRO A 408 -9.09 -22.42 -21.85
C PRO A 408 -10.39 -21.60 -21.90
N SER A 409 -11.42 -22.00 -21.15
CA SER A 409 -12.69 -21.28 -21.03
C SER A 409 -12.62 -20.00 -20.19
N SER A 410 -11.65 -19.92 -19.26
CA SER A 410 -11.44 -18.77 -18.36
C SER A 410 -10.34 -17.82 -18.84
N SER A 411 -9.51 -18.26 -19.80
CA SER A 411 -8.38 -17.50 -20.38
C SER A 411 -8.76 -16.10 -20.90
N LYS A 412 -9.94 -15.96 -21.51
CA LYS A 412 -10.34 -14.70 -22.14
C LYS A 412 -10.50 -13.55 -21.13
N ASN A 413 -11.09 -13.80 -19.97
CA ASN A 413 -11.25 -12.77 -18.94
C ASN A 413 -9.88 -12.33 -18.41
N SER A 414 -8.97 -13.28 -18.16
CA SER A 414 -7.61 -12.95 -17.72
C SER A 414 -6.83 -12.16 -18.76
N GLU A 415 -7.00 -12.47 -20.06
CA GLU A 415 -6.38 -11.70 -21.15
C GLU A 415 -6.85 -10.23 -21.14
N PHE A 416 -8.15 -9.98 -20.97
CA PHE A 416 -8.68 -8.61 -20.85
C PHE A 416 -8.16 -7.89 -19.61
N LEU A 417 -8.11 -8.56 -18.45
CA LEU A 417 -7.58 -7.97 -17.23
C LEU A 417 -6.09 -7.63 -17.35
N LEU A 418 -5.28 -8.53 -17.92
CA LEU A 418 -3.86 -8.28 -18.16
C LEU A 418 -3.64 -7.13 -19.15
N TYR A 419 -4.49 -7.02 -20.18
CA TYR A 419 -4.47 -5.89 -21.11
C TYR A 419 -4.80 -4.56 -20.41
N ASP A 420 -5.84 -4.53 -19.57
CA ASP A 420 -6.21 -3.33 -18.79
C ASP A 420 -5.08 -2.93 -17.83
N ILE A 421 -4.45 -3.90 -17.16
CA ILE A 421 -3.27 -3.66 -16.29
C ILE A 421 -2.10 -3.06 -17.10
N ALA A 422 -1.87 -3.56 -18.32
CA ALA A 422 -0.85 -3.01 -19.20
C ALA A 422 -1.16 -1.56 -19.63
N ILE A 423 -2.42 -1.23 -19.90
CA ILE A 423 -2.85 0.15 -20.16
C ILE A 423 -2.55 1.04 -18.96
N ILE A 424 -2.87 0.61 -17.73
CA ILE A 424 -2.58 1.38 -16.52
C ILE A 424 -1.08 1.64 -16.40
N ALA A 425 -0.23 0.65 -16.65
CA ALA A 425 1.22 0.82 -16.64
C ALA A 425 1.71 1.84 -17.68
N ASP A 426 1.14 1.82 -18.89
CA ASP A 426 1.44 2.81 -19.93
C ASP A 426 1.00 4.22 -19.53
N GLU A 427 -0.16 4.37 -18.88
CA GLU A 427 -0.63 5.66 -18.37
C GLU A 427 0.24 6.20 -17.23
N LEU A 428 0.68 5.34 -16.31
CA LEU A 428 1.67 5.69 -15.29
C LEU A 428 3.00 6.12 -15.92
N ARG A 429 3.44 5.45 -16.98
CA ARG A 429 4.65 5.84 -17.73
C ARG A 429 4.52 7.23 -18.36
N LYS A 430 3.35 7.60 -18.88
CA LYS A 430 3.08 8.96 -19.37
C LYS A 430 3.17 9.99 -18.25
N VAL A 431 2.60 9.70 -17.07
CA VAL A 431 2.71 10.58 -15.90
C VAL A 431 4.18 10.78 -15.51
N TRP A 432 4.97 9.70 -15.51
CA TRP A 432 6.40 9.76 -15.21
C TRP A 432 7.17 10.64 -16.20
N VAL A 433 6.92 10.49 -17.51
CA VAL A 433 7.53 11.35 -18.54
C VAL A 433 7.20 12.81 -18.29
N ASP A 434 5.93 13.14 -18.02
CA ASP A 434 5.51 14.51 -17.76
C ASP A 434 6.14 15.09 -16.49
N LEU A 435 6.33 14.30 -15.44
CA LEU A 435 7.06 14.72 -14.23
C LEU A 435 8.54 14.97 -14.55
N LYS A 436 9.18 14.14 -15.39
CA LYS A 436 10.56 14.37 -15.86
C LYS A 436 10.69 15.63 -16.72
N GLU A 437 9.67 15.97 -17.51
CA GLU A 437 9.64 17.24 -18.23
C GLU A 437 9.60 18.45 -17.27
N LEU A 438 8.85 18.33 -16.16
CA LEU A 438 8.84 19.36 -15.12
C LEU A 438 10.21 19.50 -14.45
N GLU A 439 10.90 18.40 -14.13
CA GLU A 439 12.29 18.44 -13.61
C GLU A 439 13.21 19.19 -14.57
N GLY A 440 13.17 18.85 -15.87
CA GLY A 440 13.99 19.51 -16.88
C GLY A 440 13.68 21.00 -17.04
N LEU A 441 12.43 21.40 -16.79
CA LEU A 441 12.02 22.80 -16.80
C LEU A 441 12.54 23.57 -15.57
N ILE A 442 12.53 22.95 -14.38
CA ILE A 442 13.09 23.52 -13.15
C ILE A 442 14.61 23.67 -13.24
N GLU A 443 15.31 22.68 -13.79
CA GLU A 443 16.77 22.76 -13.98
C GLU A 443 17.17 23.88 -14.96
N LYS A 444 16.39 24.09 -16.03
CA LYS A 444 16.59 25.25 -16.93
C LYS A 444 16.40 26.57 -16.20
N PHE A 445 15.39 26.67 -15.35
CA PHE A 445 15.13 27.88 -14.56
C PHE A 445 16.26 28.12 -13.54
N LYS A 446 16.71 27.08 -12.83
CA LYS A 446 17.85 27.13 -11.92
C LYS A 446 19.10 27.68 -12.60
N ALA A 447 19.44 27.18 -13.79
CA ALA A 447 20.59 27.67 -14.55
C ALA A 447 20.47 29.17 -14.90
N GLN A 448 19.27 29.67 -15.21
CA GLN A 448 19.04 31.08 -15.49
C GLN A 448 19.23 31.97 -14.24
N VAL A 449 18.79 31.48 -13.08
CA VAL A 449 19.00 32.17 -11.79
C VAL A 449 20.49 32.23 -11.43
N SER A 450 21.22 31.10 -11.56
CA SER A 450 22.65 31.04 -11.24
C SER A 450 23.54 31.91 -12.15
N VAL A 451 23.24 31.99 -13.45
CA VAL A 451 23.97 32.88 -14.39
C VAL A 451 23.79 34.36 -13.99
N SER A 452 22.59 34.72 -13.53
CA SER A 452 22.29 36.09 -13.07
C SER A 452 23.10 36.45 -11.81
N TYR A 453 23.34 35.48 -10.93
CA TYR A 453 24.17 35.66 -9.74
C TYR A 453 25.67 35.83 -10.08
N GLN A 454 26.20 35.02 -11.01
CA GLN A 454 27.62 35.09 -11.41
C GLN A 454 27.99 36.38 -12.16
N GLN A 455 27.07 36.95 -12.93
CA GLN A 455 27.26 38.27 -13.55
C GLN A 455 27.35 39.40 -12.51
N ARG A 456 26.76 39.23 -11.32
CA ARG A 456 26.85 40.19 -10.21
C ARG A 456 28.23 40.16 -9.54
N ALA A 457 28.76 38.96 -9.28
CA ALA A 457 30.04 38.76 -8.61
C ALA A 457 31.27 39.24 -9.40
N THR A 458 31.14 39.38 -10.73
CA THR A 458 32.21 39.89 -11.61
C THR A 458 32.14 41.39 -11.88
N THR A 459 31.05 42.07 -11.47
CA THR A 459 30.82 43.51 -11.69
C THR A 459 30.90 44.33 -10.38
N THR A 460 31.27 43.68 -9.26
CA THR A 460 31.67 44.31 -7.99
C THR A 460 33.16 44.16 -7.81
#